data_AF-A0A2A4IUF2-F1
#
_entry.id   AF-A0A2A4IUF2-F1
#
_cell.length_a   1.000
_cell.length_b   1.000
_cell.length_c   1.000
_cell.angle_alpha   90.00
_cell.angle_beta   90.00
_cell.angle_gamma   90.00
#
_symmetry.space_group_name_H-M   'P 1'
#
loop_
_entity.id
_entity.type
_entity.pdbx_description
1 polymer ?
#
loop_
_entity_poly.entity_id
_entity_poly.type
_entity_poly.pdbx_seq_one_letter_code
_entity_poly.pdbx_strand_id
1 'polypeptide(L)'
;MNKASVISVSGDAIAIFRELQCLTPRGRYDIKVFQTFFQLHGKTFDYKIPMSTVLRLFLLPHKDTRQMFFVVSLDPPIKQGQTRYHYLVLLFGIEEETSLELPFTEEELKEKYEGKISKELSGPTYEVLAKIMKVIINRRVTGPGDFLGHHKTPAIACSYKAAAGYLYPLEKGFIYVHKPPVHIRFEEIASVNFARGGASST
;
A
#
# COMPACT_ATOMS: atom_id res chain seq x y z
N MET A 1 20.45 -21.56 -32.44
CA MET A 1 19.99 -20.20 -32.80
C MET A 1 19.73 -19.41 -31.53
N ASN A 2 20.41 -18.27 -31.43
CA ASN A 2 20.59 -17.41 -30.25
C ASN A 2 19.31 -17.08 -29.47
N LYS A 3 19.25 -17.47 -28.18
CA LYS A 3 18.45 -16.72 -27.20
C LYS A 3 19.28 -15.53 -26.76
N ALA A 4 18.86 -14.35 -27.20
CA ALA A 4 19.46 -13.08 -26.84
C ALA A 4 19.60 -12.98 -25.32
N SER A 5 20.85 -12.88 -24.87
CA SER A 5 21.24 -12.53 -23.53
C SER A 5 20.92 -11.05 -23.29
N VAL A 6 19.75 -10.77 -22.75
CA VAL A 6 19.49 -9.47 -22.13
C VAL A 6 20.15 -9.48 -20.76
N ILE A 7 21.44 -9.15 -20.74
CA ILE A 7 22.13 -8.76 -19.51
C ILE A 7 21.55 -7.40 -19.12
N SER A 8 20.61 -7.38 -18.17
CA SER A 8 20.25 -6.17 -17.45
C SER A 8 20.69 -6.35 -16.00
N VAL A 9 21.80 -5.72 -15.66
CA VAL A 9 22.31 -5.57 -14.30
C VAL A 9 21.20 -4.98 -13.42
N SER A 10 20.54 -5.82 -12.64
CA SER A 10 19.58 -5.45 -11.60
C SER A 10 19.63 -6.60 -10.62
N GLY A 11 20.22 -6.39 -9.44
CA GLY A 11 20.44 -7.45 -8.44
C GLY A 11 19.17 -8.25 -8.14
N ASP A 12 19.34 -9.46 -7.64
CA ASP A 12 18.23 -10.38 -7.39
C ASP A 12 17.13 -9.73 -6.53
N ALA A 13 15.88 -9.99 -6.89
CA ALA A 13 14.73 -9.46 -6.15
C ALA A 13 14.66 -10.14 -4.77
N ILE A 14 14.51 -9.33 -3.72
CA ILE A 14 14.37 -9.78 -2.34
C ILE A 14 13.06 -10.55 -2.15
N ALA A 15 11.99 -10.06 -2.76
CA ALA A 15 10.67 -10.66 -2.72
C ALA A 15 9.90 -10.35 -4.00
N ILE A 16 9.07 -11.30 -4.45
CA ILE A 16 8.23 -11.13 -5.63
C ILE A 16 6.80 -11.53 -5.26
N PHE A 17 5.89 -10.57 -5.34
CA PHE A 17 4.45 -10.79 -5.21
C PHE A 17 3.82 -10.69 -6.60
N ARG A 18 3.03 -11.69 -6.99
CA ARG A 18 2.48 -11.79 -8.35
C ARG A 18 1.00 -11.45 -8.39
N GLU A 19 0.57 -10.86 -9.50
CA GLU A 19 -0.83 -10.62 -9.86
C GLU A 19 -1.66 -9.85 -8.82
N LEU A 20 -1.01 -8.96 -8.06
CA LEU A 20 -1.67 -8.19 -7.02
C LEU A 20 -2.70 -7.22 -7.61
N GLN A 21 -3.89 -7.16 -6.99
CA GLN A 21 -4.93 -6.24 -7.40
C GLN A 21 -4.60 -4.82 -6.93
N CYS A 22 -4.40 -3.91 -7.88
CA CYS A 22 -4.19 -2.50 -7.64
C CYS A 22 -5.43 -1.71 -8.08
N LEU A 23 -5.97 -0.91 -7.18
CA LEU A 23 -7.09 0.00 -7.44
C LEU A 23 -6.59 1.35 -7.99
N THR A 24 -5.35 1.73 -7.70
CA THR A 24 -4.73 2.98 -8.16
C THR A 24 -3.22 2.81 -8.26
N PRO A 25 -2.61 2.86 -9.46
CA PRO A 25 -3.22 2.77 -10.79
C PRO A 25 -4.05 1.49 -10.94
N ARG A 26 -5.20 1.55 -11.61
CA ARG A 26 -6.08 0.40 -11.73
C ARG A 26 -5.45 -0.68 -12.62
N GLY A 27 -5.25 -1.88 -12.09
CA GLY A 27 -4.73 -3.01 -12.84
C GLY A 27 -4.30 -4.17 -11.95
N ARG A 28 -3.76 -5.23 -12.56
CA ARG A 28 -2.99 -6.26 -11.86
C ARG A 28 -1.51 -6.06 -12.12
N TYR A 29 -0.71 -6.14 -11.06
CA TYR A 29 0.71 -5.89 -11.10
C TYR A 29 1.47 -6.91 -10.26
N ASP A 30 2.65 -7.27 -10.73
CA ASP A 30 3.66 -7.92 -9.91
C ASP A 30 4.45 -6.84 -9.17
N ILE A 31 4.69 -7.05 -7.88
CA ILE A 31 5.56 -6.21 -7.07
C ILE A 31 6.85 -6.98 -6.82
N LYS A 32 7.96 -6.47 -7.37
CA LYS A 32 9.31 -6.98 -7.13
C LYS A 32 10.04 -6.02 -6.21
N VAL A 33 10.48 -6.51 -5.07
CA VAL A 33 11.16 -5.69 -4.05
C VAL A 33 12.67 -5.86 -4.20
N PHE A 34 13.39 -4.75 -4.30
CA PHE A 34 14.86 -4.72 -4.31
C PHE A 34 15.37 -3.85 -3.16
N GLN A 35 16.69 -3.80 -2.97
CA GLN A 35 17.31 -3.09 -1.85
C GLN A 35 16.98 -1.59 -1.81
N THR A 36 16.94 -0.93 -2.97
CA THR A 36 16.82 0.54 -3.06
C THR A 36 15.55 1.02 -3.75
N PHE A 37 14.81 0.12 -4.40
CA PHE A 37 13.56 0.43 -5.09
C PHE A 37 12.66 -0.81 -5.11
N PHE A 38 11.37 -0.62 -5.34
CA PHE A 38 10.48 -1.70 -5.75
C PHE A 38 9.97 -1.41 -7.16
N GLN A 39 9.75 -2.47 -7.93
CA GLN A 39 9.19 -2.41 -9.25
C GLN A 39 7.73 -2.86 -9.22
N LEU A 40 6.85 -2.02 -9.75
CA LEU A 40 5.46 -2.33 -10.05
C LEU A 40 5.38 -2.71 -11.54
N HIS A 41 5.40 -4.01 -11.82
CA HIS A 41 5.43 -4.58 -13.18
C HIS A 41 4.02 -5.01 -13.60
N GLY A 42 3.45 -4.33 -14.58
CA GLY A 42 2.14 -4.67 -15.14
C GLY A 42 2.25 -5.05 -16.62
N LYS A 43 1.16 -5.57 -17.18
CA LYS A 43 1.13 -5.98 -18.60
C LYS A 43 1.44 -4.84 -19.58
N THR A 44 1.01 -3.62 -19.25
CA THR A 44 1.14 -2.44 -20.13
C THR A 44 2.14 -1.42 -19.60
N PHE A 45 2.25 -1.30 -18.27
CA PHE A 45 3.04 -0.26 -17.63
C PHE A 45 3.93 -0.84 -16.55
N ASP A 46 5.14 -0.33 -16.51
CA ASP A 46 6.20 -0.68 -15.58
C ASP A 46 6.67 0.57 -14.85
N TYR A 47 6.73 0.49 -13.51
CA TYR A 47 7.23 1.59 -12.69
C TYR A 47 8.33 1.09 -11.77
N LYS A 48 9.51 1.72 -11.81
CA LYS A 48 10.55 1.56 -10.78
C LYS A 48 10.40 2.70 -9.79
N ILE A 49 10.11 2.37 -8.54
CA ILE A 49 9.77 3.32 -7.48
C ILE A 49 10.87 3.24 -6.41
N PRO A 50 11.74 4.26 -6.31
CA PRO A 50 12.77 4.29 -5.28
C PRO A 50 12.15 4.27 -3.87
N MET A 51 12.76 3.56 -2.93
CA MET A 51 12.24 3.48 -1.55
C MET A 51 12.18 4.86 -0.89
N SER A 52 13.09 5.77 -1.28
CA SER A 52 13.15 7.15 -0.78
C SER A 52 11.92 8.00 -1.12
N THR A 53 11.19 7.67 -2.20
CA THR A 53 9.98 8.41 -2.59
C THR A 53 8.75 7.98 -1.80
N VAL A 54 8.81 6.86 -1.08
CA VAL A 54 7.72 6.42 -0.22
C VAL A 54 7.69 7.33 1.00
N LEU A 55 6.57 8.02 1.22
CA LEU A 55 6.36 8.89 2.39
C LEU A 55 5.74 8.13 3.56
N ARG A 56 4.69 7.34 3.30
CA ARG A 56 3.91 6.63 4.31
C ARG A 56 3.35 5.33 3.75
N LEU A 57 3.22 4.35 4.64
CA LEU A 57 2.57 3.07 4.39
C LEU A 57 1.33 2.98 5.28
N PHE A 58 0.22 2.50 4.74
CA PHE A 58 -1.01 2.26 5.48
C PHE A 58 -1.52 0.85 5.24
N LEU A 59 -2.03 0.22 6.29
CA LEU A 59 -2.73 -1.06 6.21
C LEU A 59 -4.09 -0.89 6.87
N LEU A 60 -5.16 -0.91 6.08
CA LEU A 60 -6.49 -0.51 6.51
C LEU A 60 -7.50 -1.64 6.23
N PRO A 61 -8.26 -2.09 7.23
CA PRO A 61 -9.28 -3.11 7.02
C PRO A 61 -10.45 -2.53 6.24
N HIS A 62 -10.90 -3.24 5.22
CA HIS A 62 -12.11 -2.88 4.50
C HIS A 62 -13.33 -2.98 5.43
N LYS A 63 -14.37 -2.18 5.18
CA LYS A 63 -15.59 -2.14 6.02
C LYS A 63 -16.29 -3.50 6.12
N ASP A 64 -16.19 -4.32 5.08
CA ASP A 64 -16.77 -5.68 5.04
C ASP A 64 -15.96 -6.72 5.81
N THR A 65 -14.80 -6.35 6.37
CA THR A 65 -13.87 -7.20 7.14
C THR A 65 -13.26 -8.38 6.36
N ARG A 66 -13.51 -8.49 5.05
CA ARG A 66 -12.99 -9.59 4.20
C ARG A 66 -11.81 -9.19 3.35
N GLN A 67 -11.53 -7.89 3.28
CA GLN A 67 -10.46 -7.36 2.47
C GLN A 67 -9.59 -6.38 3.26
N MET A 68 -8.37 -6.22 2.81
CA MET A 68 -7.40 -5.27 3.36
C MET A 68 -6.92 -4.35 2.26
N PHE A 69 -6.91 -3.04 2.54
CA PHE A 69 -6.22 -2.07 1.71
C PHE A 69 -4.78 -1.91 2.19
N PHE A 70 -3.83 -1.98 1.27
CA PHE A 70 -2.47 -1.51 1.51
C PHE A 70 -2.21 -0.27 0.66
N VAL A 71 -1.94 0.86 1.30
CA VAL A 71 -1.77 2.14 0.63
C VAL A 71 -0.33 2.63 0.78
N VAL A 72 0.30 2.99 -0.33
CA VAL A 72 1.64 3.56 -0.37
C VAL A 72 1.54 5.00 -0.85
N SER A 73 1.92 5.96 -0.01
CA SER A 73 2.00 7.37 -0.39
C SER A 73 3.37 7.67 -1.01
N LEU A 74 3.37 8.36 -2.15
CA LEU A 74 4.54 8.62 -2.98
C LEU A 74 4.75 10.12 -3.19
N ASP A 75 5.99 10.57 -3.03
CA ASP A 75 6.47 11.89 -3.43
C ASP A 75 7.93 11.78 -3.95
N PRO A 76 8.20 12.06 -5.24
CA PRO A 76 7.26 12.47 -6.28
C PRO A 76 6.26 11.35 -6.69
N PRO A 77 5.09 11.70 -7.24
CA PRO A 77 4.14 10.72 -7.76
C PRO A 77 4.67 9.99 -9.00
N ILE A 78 4.22 8.75 -9.21
CA ILE A 78 4.43 8.07 -10.49
C ILE A 78 3.55 8.70 -11.58
N LYS A 79 4.04 8.69 -12.82
CA LYS A 79 3.35 9.29 -13.97
C LYS A 79 2.92 8.23 -14.96
N GLN A 80 1.72 8.35 -15.49
CA GLN A 80 1.21 7.54 -16.60
C GLN A 80 0.58 8.50 -17.62
N GLY A 81 1.34 8.84 -18.65
CA GLY A 81 0.99 9.94 -19.54
C GLY A 81 0.87 11.25 -18.75
N GLN A 82 -0.29 11.91 -18.83
CA GLN A 82 -0.57 13.14 -18.06
C GLN A 82 -1.01 12.87 -16.62
N THR A 83 -1.47 11.66 -16.30
CA THR A 83 -1.98 11.30 -14.98
C THR A 83 -0.84 11.11 -13.99
N ARG A 84 -0.99 11.65 -12.77
CA ARG A 84 -0.04 11.48 -11.66
C ARG A 84 -0.71 10.69 -10.54
N TYR A 85 -0.04 9.66 -10.04
CA TYR A 85 -0.50 8.88 -8.90
C TYR A 85 0.41 9.14 -7.70
N HIS A 86 -0.13 9.91 -6.75
CA HIS A 86 0.49 10.17 -5.45
C HIS A 86 0.32 9.01 -4.47
N TYR A 87 -0.52 8.03 -4.82
CA TYR A 87 -0.81 6.88 -3.98
C TYR A 87 -0.88 5.62 -4.85
N LEU A 88 -0.30 4.54 -4.33
CA LEU A 88 -0.64 3.18 -4.74
C LEU A 88 -1.69 2.64 -3.78
N VAL A 89 -2.74 2.01 -4.29
CA VAL A 89 -3.76 1.35 -3.46
C VAL A 89 -3.90 -0.08 -3.91
N LEU A 90 -3.40 -1.02 -3.10
CA LEU A 90 -3.58 -2.46 -3.30
C LEU A 90 -4.76 -2.95 -2.48
N LEU A 91 -5.44 -3.98 -2.99
CA LEU A 91 -6.54 -4.66 -2.33
C LEU A 91 -6.21 -6.15 -2.23
N PHE A 92 -6.35 -6.70 -1.03
CA PHE A 92 -6.09 -8.11 -0.75
C PHE A 92 -7.32 -8.74 -0.11
N GLY A 93 -7.64 -9.99 -0.45
CA GLY A 93 -8.49 -10.83 0.40
C GLY A 93 -7.76 -11.25 1.68
N ILE A 94 -8.48 -11.37 2.79
CA ILE A 94 -7.89 -11.84 4.07
C ILE A 94 -7.42 -13.29 4.00
N GLU A 95 -8.03 -14.10 3.13
CA GLU A 95 -7.73 -15.52 2.91
C GLU A 95 -6.54 -15.73 1.94
N GLU A 96 -6.03 -14.66 1.32
CA GLU A 96 -4.90 -14.79 0.39
C GLU A 96 -3.61 -14.99 1.18
N GLU A 97 -3.06 -16.20 1.18
CA GLU A 97 -1.79 -16.50 1.84
C GLU A 97 -0.61 -16.51 0.88
N THR A 98 0.56 -16.16 1.40
CA THR A 98 1.82 -16.19 0.66
C THR A 98 2.93 -16.70 1.59
N SER A 99 3.77 -17.60 1.06
CA SER A 99 5.00 -18.04 1.71
C SER A 99 6.21 -17.66 0.85
N LEU A 100 7.19 -16.98 1.45
CA LEU A 100 8.39 -16.49 0.79
C LEU A 100 9.63 -16.81 1.63
N GLU A 101 10.68 -17.25 0.96
CA GLU A 101 12.03 -17.34 1.51
C GLU A 101 12.86 -16.18 0.95
N LEU A 102 13.39 -15.33 1.83
CA LEU A 102 14.20 -14.19 1.44
C LEU A 102 15.62 -14.66 1.08
N PRO A 103 16.26 -14.08 0.04
CA PRO A 103 17.59 -14.46 -0.42
C PRO A 103 18.70 -13.83 0.44
N PHE A 104 18.60 -13.95 1.77
CA PHE A 104 19.58 -13.45 2.74
C PHE A 104 20.05 -14.57 3.66
N THR A 105 21.30 -14.48 4.11
CA THR A 105 21.78 -15.33 5.22
C THR A 105 21.27 -14.78 6.56
N GLU A 106 21.28 -15.61 7.62
CA GLU A 106 20.90 -15.15 8.95
C GLU A 106 21.79 -14.02 9.49
N GLU A 107 23.06 -14.02 9.10
CA GLU A 107 24.05 -13.00 9.44
C GLU A 107 23.68 -11.66 8.78
N GLU A 108 23.38 -11.67 7.48
CA GLU A 108 22.95 -10.47 6.76
C GLU A 108 21.63 -9.91 7.29
N LEU A 109 20.69 -10.78 7.69
CA LEU A 109 19.44 -10.37 8.31
C LEU A 109 19.65 -9.67 9.67
N LYS A 110 20.62 -10.15 10.45
CA LYS A 110 20.99 -9.52 11.73
C LYS A 110 21.70 -8.19 11.51
N GLU A 111 22.68 -8.13 10.59
CA GLU A 111 23.46 -6.92 10.34
C GLU A 111 22.66 -5.82 9.64
N LYS A 112 21.90 -6.15 8.59
CA LYS A 112 21.19 -5.16 7.76
C LYS A 112 19.82 -4.77 8.32
N TYR A 113 19.13 -5.71 8.97
CA TYR A 113 17.73 -5.52 9.37
C TYR A 113 17.48 -5.71 10.87
N GLU A 114 18.54 -5.81 11.68
CA GLU A 114 18.46 -5.94 13.15
C GLU A 114 17.55 -7.11 13.60
N GLY A 115 17.45 -8.17 12.80
CA GLY A 115 16.55 -9.29 13.09
C GLY A 115 15.04 -8.95 13.03
N LYS A 116 14.65 -7.79 12.50
CA LYS A 116 13.24 -7.37 12.35
C LYS A 116 12.47 -8.21 11.34
N ILE A 117 13.17 -8.98 10.51
CA ILE A 117 12.60 -9.85 9.49
C ILE A 117 13.28 -11.23 9.53
N SER A 118 12.47 -12.28 9.42
CA SER A 118 12.92 -13.67 9.34
C SER A 118 13.20 -14.05 7.89
N LYS A 119 14.07 -15.05 7.69
CA LYS A 119 14.38 -15.59 6.37
C LYS A 119 13.14 -16.17 5.69
N GLU A 120 12.36 -16.94 6.43
CA GLU A 120 11.08 -17.49 5.98
C GLU A 120 9.93 -16.65 6.53
N LEU A 121 8.99 -16.30 5.66
CA LEU A 121 7.78 -15.55 5.98
C LEU A 121 6.61 -16.26 5.35
N SER A 122 5.65 -16.67 6.19
CA SER A 122 4.39 -17.28 5.75
C SER A 122 3.23 -16.64 6.50
N GLY A 123 2.09 -16.50 5.83
CA GLY A 123 0.85 -15.95 6.39
C GLY A 123 0.05 -15.17 5.35
N PRO A 124 -0.90 -14.33 5.81
CA PRO A 124 -1.70 -13.50 4.92
C PRO A 124 -0.82 -12.56 4.09
N THR A 125 -1.07 -12.49 2.79
CA THR A 125 -0.26 -11.78 1.80
C THR A 125 -0.08 -10.30 2.14
N TYR A 126 -1.14 -9.67 2.66
CA TYR A 126 -1.09 -8.28 3.10
C TYR A 126 -0.15 -8.05 4.29
N GLU A 127 -0.04 -9.02 5.22
CA GLU A 127 0.87 -8.94 6.36
C GLU A 127 2.32 -9.19 5.93
N VAL A 128 2.54 -10.21 5.10
CA VAL A 128 3.86 -10.54 4.57
C VAL A 128 4.42 -9.36 3.77
N LEU A 129 3.63 -8.78 2.86
CA LEU A 129 4.01 -7.58 2.11
C LEU A 129 4.25 -6.39 3.04
N ALA A 130 3.35 -6.12 3.99
CA ALA A 130 3.51 -4.99 4.90
C ALA A 130 4.76 -5.12 5.78
N LYS A 131 5.10 -6.32 6.24
CA LYS A 131 6.30 -6.60 7.04
C LYS A 131 7.57 -6.38 6.22
N ILE A 132 7.64 -6.93 5.00
CA ILE A 132 8.77 -6.72 4.07
C ILE A 132 8.94 -5.23 3.76
N MET A 133 7.86 -4.55 3.36
CA MET A 133 7.88 -3.12 3.02
C MET A 133 8.26 -2.25 4.22
N LYS A 134 7.76 -2.55 5.43
CA LYS A 134 8.11 -1.84 6.67
C LYS A 134 9.61 -1.88 6.93
N VAL A 135 10.21 -3.06 6.82
CA VAL A 135 11.63 -3.29 7.16
C VAL A 135 12.54 -2.70 6.09
N ILE A 136 12.26 -2.93 4.81
CA ILE A 136 13.12 -2.47 3.71
C ILE A 136 13.01 -0.95 3.50
N ILE A 137 11.82 -0.36 3.62
CA ILE A 137 11.63 1.10 3.52
C ILE A 137 12.00 1.81 4.83
N ASN A 138 12.10 1.06 5.93
CA ASN A 138 12.31 1.59 7.27
C ASN A 138 11.27 2.65 7.67
N ARG A 139 9.99 2.36 7.41
CA ARG A 139 8.85 3.23 7.76
C ARG A 139 7.75 2.45 8.47
N ARG A 140 7.14 3.07 9.50
CA ARG A 140 5.98 2.51 10.21
C ARG A 140 4.81 2.33 9.24
N VAL A 141 4.18 1.16 9.30
CA VAL A 141 2.89 0.91 8.67
C VAL A 141 1.81 1.45 9.60
N THR A 142 1.03 2.41 9.09
CA THR A 142 -0.04 3.07 9.84
C THR A 142 -1.32 2.24 9.72
N GLY A 143 -1.82 1.76 10.85
CA GLY A 143 -3.10 1.06 10.93
C GLY A 143 -4.28 1.99 11.24
N PRO A 144 -5.50 1.44 11.38
CA PRO A 144 -6.60 2.16 12.01
C PRO A 144 -6.23 2.55 13.46
N GLY A 145 -6.71 3.72 13.92
CA GLY A 145 -6.59 4.11 15.33
C GLY A 145 -7.69 3.49 16.20
N ASP A 146 -7.93 4.08 17.38
CA ASP A 146 -8.96 3.62 18.32
C ASP A 146 -10.40 3.97 17.91
N PHE A 147 -10.56 4.62 16.75
CA PHE A 147 -11.87 5.01 16.24
C PHE A 147 -12.71 3.78 15.88
N LEU A 148 -13.92 3.72 16.42
CA LEU A 148 -14.95 2.76 16.05
C LEU A 148 -16.24 3.51 15.69
N GLY A 149 -16.70 3.31 14.45
CA GLY A 149 -17.99 3.83 13.99
C GLY A 149 -19.17 3.07 14.60
N HIS A 150 -20.39 3.47 14.21
CA HIS A 150 -21.65 2.89 14.70
C HIS A 150 -21.72 1.35 14.60
N HIS A 151 -21.15 0.77 13.54
CA HIS A 151 -21.12 -0.69 13.34
C HIS A 151 -19.84 -1.36 13.86
N LYS A 152 -19.12 -0.71 14.78
CA LYS A 152 -17.81 -1.18 15.29
C LYS A 152 -16.76 -1.39 14.19
N THR A 153 -16.86 -0.64 13.10
CA THR A 153 -15.88 -0.64 12.01
C THR A 153 -15.00 0.61 12.12
N PRO A 154 -13.68 0.51 11.84
CA PRO A 154 -12.77 1.66 11.92
C PRO A 154 -12.88 2.63 10.72
N ALA A 155 -13.93 2.48 9.90
CA ALA A 155 -14.15 3.20 8.66
C ALA A 155 -15.55 3.80 8.63
N ILE A 156 -15.66 5.00 8.06
CA ILE A 156 -16.91 5.70 7.77
C ILE A 156 -17.15 5.62 6.26
N ALA A 157 -18.27 5.03 5.85
CA ALA A 157 -18.68 5.04 4.45
C ALA A 157 -19.15 6.45 4.08
N CYS A 158 -18.53 7.05 3.06
CA CYS A 158 -18.90 8.38 2.59
C CYS A 158 -18.58 8.53 1.09
N SER A 159 -18.97 9.67 0.53
CA SER A 159 -18.60 10.04 -0.83
C SER A 159 -17.64 11.22 -0.78
N TYR A 160 -16.57 11.15 -1.55
CA TYR A 160 -15.69 12.29 -1.81
C TYR A 160 -15.63 12.53 -3.32
N LYS A 161 -15.97 13.75 -3.73
CA LYS A 161 -16.34 14.05 -5.12
C LYS A 161 -17.50 13.14 -5.56
N ALA A 162 -17.50 12.66 -6.80
CA ALA A 162 -18.54 11.79 -7.37
C ALA A 162 -18.28 10.28 -7.14
N ALA A 163 -17.47 9.91 -6.15
CA ALA A 163 -17.12 8.52 -5.88
C ALA A 163 -17.42 8.16 -4.42
N ALA A 164 -17.98 6.96 -4.21
CA ALA A 164 -18.12 6.36 -2.90
C ALA A 164 -16.80 5.74 -2.44
N GLY A 165 -16.58 5.73 -1.13
CA GLY A 165 -15.40 5.18 -0.52
C GLY A 165 -15.50 5.19 0.99
N TYR A 166 -14.33 5.15 1.63
CA TYR A 166 -14.22 5.02 3.07
C TYR A 166 -13.24 6.05 3.62
N LEU A 167 -13.68 6.78 4.63
CA LEU A 167 -12.86 7.67 5.44
C LEU A 167 -12.42 6.92 6.71
N TYR A 168 -11.11 6.88 6.96
CA TYR A 168 -10.52 6.31 8.15
C TYR A 168 -9.94 7.42 9.02
N PRO A 169 -10.50 7.66 10.21
CA PRO A 169 -9.85 8.40 11.27
C PRO A 169 -8.65 7.60 11.81
N LEU A 170 -7.44 8.12 11.62
CA LEU A 170 -6.18 7.53 12.09
C LEU A 170 -5.71 8.24 13.37
N GLU A 171 -4.62 7.76 13.98
CA GLU A 171 -3.99 8.40 15.15
C GLU A 171 -3.61 9.88 14.91
N LYS A 172 -3.19 10.24 13.69
CA LYS A 172 -2.60 11.55 13.35
C LYS A 172 -3.13 12.17 12.06
N GLY A 173 -4.29 11.74 11.58
CA GLY A 173 -4.84 12.22 10.32
C GLY A 173 -6.10 11.48 9.88
N PHE A 174 -6.61 11.87 8.74
CA PHE A 174 -7.65 11.15 8.00
C PHE A 174 -7.07 10.60 6.71
N ILE A 175 -7.52 9.42 6.31
CA ILE A 175 -7.30 8.91 4.95
C ILE A 175 -8.61 8.46 4.32
N TYR A 176 -8.87 8.94 3.10
CA TYR A 176 -9.97 8.51 2.26
C TYR A 176 -9.45 7.57 1.17
N VAL A 177 -10.11 6.43 0.97
CA VAL A 177 -9.80 5.45 -0.09
C VAL A 177 -11.06 5.02 -0.85
N HIS A 178 -11.00 4.66 -2.13
CA HIS A 178 -9.80 4.57 -2.99
C HIS A 178 -9.77 5.56 -4.16
N LYS A 179 -10.82 6.36 -4.40
CA LYS A 179 -10.89 7.21 -5.62
C LYS A 179 -11.43 8.62 -5.36
N PRO A 180 -10.61 9.67 -5.49
CA PRO A 180 -9.15 9.65 -5.39
C PRO A 180 -8.70 9.38 -3.93
N PRO A 181 -7.57 8.71 -3.69
CA PRO A 181 -7.02 8.61 -2.34
C PRO A 181 -6.60 10.00 -1.83
N VAL A 182 -6.89 10.29 -0.57
CA VAL A 182 -6.52 11.56 0.07
C VAL A 182 -6.09 11.28 1.50
N HIS A 183 -4.93 11.79 1.91
CA HIS A 183 -4.48 11.74 3.30
C HIS A 183 -4.27 13.17 3.81
N ILE A 184 -4.90 13.51 4.94
CA ILE A 184 -4.86 14.83 5.57
C ILE A 184 -4.40 14.64 7.01
N ARG A 185 -3.26 15.22 7.40
CA ARG A 185 -2.79 15.14 8.79
C ARG A 185 -3.57 16.11 9.67
N PHE A 186 -3.72 15.79 10.95
CA PHE A 186 -4.40 16.69 11.88
C PHE A 186 -3.71 18.05 11.99
N GLU A 187 -2.39 18.10 11.89
CA GLU A 187 -1.60 19.35 11.88
C GLU A 187 -1.89 20.26 10.66
N GLU A 188 -2.50 19.71 9.60
CA GLU A 188 -2.86 20.46 8.39
C GLU A 188 -4.30 21.00 8.44
N ILE A 189 -5.07 20.68 9.49
CA ILE A 189 -6.49 21.03 9.61
C ILE A 189 -6.66 22.29 10.46
N ALA A 190 -7.18 23.35 9.86
CA ALA A 190 -7.53 24.58 10.58
C ALA A 190 -8.87 24.44 11.33
N SER A 191 -9.88 23.83 10.70
CA SER A 191 -11.18 23.56 11.32
C SER A 191 -11.92 22.44 10.59
N VAL A 192 -12.94 21.87 11.25
CA VAL A 192 -13.90 20.93 10.65
C VAL A 192 -15.31 21.46 10.81
N ASN A 193 -16.14 21.32 9.76
CA ASN A 193 -17.53 21.78 9.76
C ASN A 193 -18.46 20.61 9.42
N PHE A 194 -19.58 20.53 10.12
CA PHE A 194 -20.62 19.55 9.85
C PHE A 194 -21.84 20.25 9.27
N ALA A 195 -22.27 19.82 8.08
CA ALA A 195 -23.47 20.32 7.42
C ALA A 195 -24.46 19.17 7.26
N ARG A 196 -25.74 19.44 7.54
CA ARG A 196 -26.81 18.48 7.26
C ARG A 196 -27.08 18.49 5.76
N GLY A 197 -26.81 17.37 5.08
CA GLY A 197 -27.23 17.20 3.69
C GLY A 197 -28.74 17.39 3.59
N GLY A 198 -29.19 18.11 2.57
CA GLY A 198 -30.62 18.35 2.34
C GLY A 198 -31.39 17.04 2.42
N ALA A 199 -32.45 17.01 3.22
CA ALA A 199 -33.30 15.84 3.38
C ALA A 199 -33.72 15.35 1.99
N SER A 200 -33.53 14.07 1.70
CA SER A 200 -34.20 13.42 0.59
C SER A 200 -35.70 13.60 0.82
N SER A 201 -36.30 14.52 0.08
CA SER A 201 -37.75 14.57 -0.10
C SER A 201 -38.16 13.24 -0.69
N THR A 202 -38.78 12.41 0.16
CA THR A 202 -39.60 11.26 -0.23
C THR A 202 -40.57 11.63 -1.34
#